data_AF-A0A940DZ60-F1
#
_entry.id   AF-A0A940DZ60-F1
#
_cell.length_a   1.000
_cell.length_b   1.000
_cell.length_c   1.000
_cell.angle_alpha   90.00
_cell.angle_beta   90.00
_cell.angle_gamma   90.00
#
_symmetry.space_group_name_H-M   'P 1'
#
loop_
_entity.id
_entity.type
_entity.pdbx_description
1 polymer ?
#
loop_
_entity_poly.entity_id
_entity_poly.type
_entity_poly.pdbx_seq_one_letter_code
_entity_poly.pdbx_strand_id
1 'polypeptide(L)'
;MKTNIMKIVASISLLAPGVVAFGNKAEAASDKQGTVTASALNIRQSPNTKAKVLGTLYKGNTVSYTDYNSSWVKLTYKGKIAYVSKLYIKGSTTTAVNPPVQSNAFKGTVTASVLNVRTSASTTAKIVGTLKKGTVVEITKSANGWYYVTAGNVKGWCSAQYITKTVTTVPVEPPAQSNASKGTVTASVLNVRTSASTTAKIVGTLKKGTVVEITKSANGWYYVTAGSIKGWSSAQYITKTQDPAPTPTPDVKPVATDYKTMDIRYPSKVTAQEINDYISKYETYTGKKSVFSGQGQLFITIGTETGINQLILAAMAIHESAYGTNYLSNWKNNLFSVGAYDSSPYDSAYMFTSVEQAVRYQAYFLKSGYLNPSSWKFKGYYLGDAAGGLNYYYASDKQWGEKIANHANKIHPFNATEYTNISIMDKTASAIALPETVDMFSSETKATANAVLSVKGTIDGSEVTTIPQGAEFTVLAKYNNQWFKVEYNGTIGYFKVNLSTYKTYFQIKNLIRTADYKYYTQVLENDVPVLANGQTQVYVNGQVQSISTSGTEQVYR
;
A
#
# COMPACT_ATOMS: atom_id res chain seq x y z
N MET A 1 -26.46 22.38 -57.14
CA MET A 1 -27.89 22.00 -57.07
C MET A 1 -28.17 21.15 -58.29
N LYS A 2 -28.79 19.97 -58.29
CA LYS A 2 -29.41 19.05 -57.32
C LYS A 2 -29.51 17.73 -58.11
N THR A 3 -29.20 16.58 -57.51
CA THR A 3 -29.96 15.35 -57.80
C THR A 3 -29.97 14.44 -56.58
N ASN A 4 -31.15 14.29 -55.98
CA ASN A 4 -31.40 13.45 -54.81
C ASN A 4 -31.75 12.02 -55.24
N ILE A 5 -31.22 11.04 -54.49
CA ILE A 5 -31.57 9.63 -54.55
C ILE A 5 -32.60 9.35 -53.45
N MET A 6 -33.71 8.68 -53.78
CA MET A 6 -34.59 8.05 -52.79
C MET A 6 -35.04 6.69 -53.32
N LYS A 7 -34.70 5.63 -52.57
CA LYS A 7 -34.92 4.21 -52.93
C LYS A 7 -36.29 3.72 -52.47
N ILE A 8 -36.82 2.81 -53.29
CA ILE A 8 -38.11 2.13 -53.27
C ILE A 8 -38.14 0.97 -52.25
N VAL A 9 -39.32 0.75 -51.68
CA VAL A 9 -39.72 -0.39 -50.83
C VAL A 9 -40.40 -1.45 -51.71
N ALA A 10 -40.13 -2.74 -51.48
CA ALA A 10 -41.01 -3.82 -51.93
C ALA A 10 -40.90 -5.04 -50.99
N SER A 11 -42.06 -5.53 -50.56
CA SER A 11 -42.32 -6.73 -49.77
C SER A 11 -42.67 -7.89 -50.70
N ILE A 12 -42.32 -9.14 -50.37
CA ILE A 12 -42.95 -10.36 -50.93
C ILE A 12 -42.87 -11.53 -49.93
N SER A 13 -43.84 -12.41 -50.09
CA SER A 13 -44.54 -13.33 -49.19
C SER A 13 -43.99 -14.77 -49.06
N LEU A 14 -44.53 -15.48 -48.06
CA LEU A 14 -44.36 -16.89 -47.67
C LEU A 14 -44.46 -17.93 -48.80
N LEU A 15 -43.66 -19.01 -48.67
CA LEU A 15 -43.97 -20.40 -49.05
C LEU A 15 -43.06 -21.36 -48.25
N ALA A 16 -43.64 -22.44 -47.70
CA ALA A 16 -43.01 -23.64 -47.12
C ALA A 16 -43.78 -24.85 -47.70
N PRO A 17 -43.24 -26.09 -47.83
CA PRO A 17 -42.56 -26.84 -46.76
C PRO A 17 -41.39 -27.78 -47.18
N GLY A 18 -40.55 -28.21 -46.23
CA GLY A 18 -39.56 -29.27 -46.46
C GLY A 18 -38.47 -29.42 -45.38
N VAL A 19 -38.82 -30.12 -44.29
CA VAL A 19 -37.98 -31.01 -43.43
C VAL A 19 -36.52 -30.63 -43.17
N VAL A 20 -36.18 -30.27 -41.92
CA VAL A 20 -35.43 -31.15 -40.98
C VAL A 20 -35.76 -30.74 -39.55
N ALA A 21 -36.35 -31.64 -38.78
CA ALA A 21 -36.46 -31.47 -37.33
C ALA A 21 -35.07 -31.70 -36.71
N PHE A 22 -34.33 -30.64 -36.45
CA PHE A 22 -33.35 -30.63 -35.37
C PHE A 22 -34.05 -30.01 -34.16
N GLY A 23 -34.34 -30.86 -33.17
CA GLY A 23 -34.90 -30.42 -31.91
C GLY A 23 -33.98 -29.37 -31.29
N ASN A 24 -34.41 -28.09 -31.32
CA ASN A 24 -33.88 -27.10 -30.41
C ASN A 24 -34.43 -27.45 -29.03
N LYS A 25 -33.66 -28.27 -28.32
CA LYS A 25 -33.65 -28.32 -26.88
C LYS A 25 -33.60 -26.86 -26.42
N ALA A 26 -34.68 -26.39 -25.80
CA ALA A 26 -34.63 -25.15 -25.03
C ALA A 26 -33.63 -25.42 -23.90
N GLU A 27 -32.36 -25.09 -24.13
CA GLU A 27 -31.37 -25.03 -23.07
C GLU A 27 -31.85 -23.95 -22.13
N ALA A 28 -32.35 -24.38 -20.96
CA ALA A 28 -32.53 -23.49 -19.83
C ALA A 28 -31.19 -22.80 -19.58
N ALA A 29 -31.07 -21.55 -20.04
CA ALA A 29 -29.88 -20.75 -19.83
C ALA A 29 -29.65 -20.69 -18.33
N SER A 30 -28.56 -21.30 -17.86
CA SER A 30 -28.25 -21.31 -16.44
C SER A 30 -28.03 -19.88 -15.98
N ASP A 31 -28.74 -19.48 -14.93
CA ASP A 31 -28.54 -18.18 -14.30
C ASP A 31 -27.08 -18.11 -13.81
N LYS A 32 -26.30 -17.24 -14.46
CA LYS A 32 -24.91 -16.96 -14.07
C LYS A 32 -24.95 -16.01 -12.89
N GLN A 33 -24.08 -16.22 -11.91
CA GLN A 33 -23.86 -15.24 -10.85
C GLN A 33 -22.72 -14.30 -11.26
N GLY A 34 -22.85 -13.01 -10.95
CA GLY A 34 -21.79 -12.04 -11.16
C GLY A 34 -21.81 -10.91 -10.14
N THR A 35 -20.67 -10.28 -9.96
CA THR A 35 -20.49 -9.17 -9.03
C THR A 35 -20.31 -7.86 -9.79
N VAL A 36 -21.00 -6.81 -9.34
CA VAL A 36 -20.94 -5.47 -9.94
C VAL A 36 -19.58 -4.83 -9.63
N THR A 37 -18.86 -4.38 -10.65
CA THR A 37 -17.51 -3.77 -10.52
C THR A 37 -17.54 -2.24 -10.53
N ALA A 38 -18.59 -1.63 -11.07
CA ALA A 38 -18.78 -0.17 -11.11
C ALA A 38 -19.29 0.40 -9.79
N SER A 39 -18.86 1.62 -9.44
CA SER A 39 -19.33 2.34 -8.24
C SER A 39 -20.86 2.49 -8.21
N ALA A 40 -21.47 2.75 -9.36
CA ALA A 40 -22.92 2.70 -9.58
C ALA A 40 -23.21 2.20 -11.02
N LEU A 41 -24.13 1.25 -11.16
CA LEU A 41 -24.50 0.59 -12.40
C LEU A 41 -26.02 0.70 -12.60
N ASN A 42 -26.46 1.36 -13.66
CA ASN A 42 -27.87 1.55 -13.95
C ASN A 42 -28.53 0.26 -14.47
N ILE A 43 -29.64 -0.12 -13.84
CA ILE A 43 -30.58 -1.15 -14.29
C ILE A 43 -31.56 -0.50 -15.26
N ARG A 44 -31.66 -1.00 -16.49
CA ARG A 44 -32.41 -0.36 -17.57
C ARG A 44 -33.54 -1.24 -18.10
N GLN A 45 -34.58 -0.58 -18.62
CA GLN A 45 -35.74 -1.24 -19.23
C GLN A 45 -35.44 -1.91 -20.58
N SER A 46 -34.36 -1.49 -21.27
CA SER A 46 -33.92 -2.07 -22.55
C SER A 46 -32.38 -2.01 -22.64
N PRO A 47 -31.73 -2.86 -23.45
CA PRO A 47 -30.27 -3.00 -23.52
C PRO A 47 -29.61 -1.89 -24.36
N ASN A 48 -29.83 -0.63 -23.97
CA ASN A 48 -29.16 0.54 -24.54
C ASN A 48 -29.03 1.67 -23.51
N THR A 49 -28.11 2.60 -23.73
CA THR A 49 -27.78 3.68 -22.78
C THR A 49 -28.83 4.79 -22.69
N LYS A 50 -29.78 4.85 -23.62
CA LYS A 50 -30.89 5.82 -23.65
C LYS A 50 -32.17 5.30 -22.98
N ALA A 51 -32.23 4.00 -22.67
CA ALA A 51 -33.40 3.38 -22.05
C ALA A 51 -33.64 3.87 -20.62
N LYS A 52 -34.92 3.94 -20.23
CA LYS A 52 -35.37 4.32 -18.88
C LYS A 52 -34.63 3.52 -17.81
N VAL A 53 -34.10 4.22 -16.81
CA VAL A 53 -33.45 3.64 -15.64
C VAL A 53 -34.52 3.20 -14.65
N LEU A 54 -34.51 1.92 -14.27
CA LEU A 54 -35.45 1.29 -13.35
C LEU A 54 -34.91 1.23 -11.92
N GLY A 55 -33.58 1.28 -11.76
CA GLY A 55 -32.87 1.23 -10.49
C GLY A 55 -31.36 1.25 -10.69
N THR A 56 -30.61 1.08 -9.61
CA THR A 56 -29.14 1.14 -9.61
C THR A 56 -28.57 0.02 -8.74
N LEU A 57 -27.50 -0.63 -9.22
CA LEU A 57 -26.67 -1.55 -8.46
C LEU A 57 -25.35 -0.86 -8.10
N TYR A 58 -24.78 -1.20 -6.95
CA TYR A 58 -23.52 -0.62 -6.47
C TYR A 58 -22.40 -1.66 -6.47
N LYS A 59 -21.15 -1.20 -6.46
CA LYS A 59 -19.94 -2.05 -6.46
C LYS A 59 -20.02 -3.11 -5.35
N GLY A 60 -19.80 -4.37 -5.71
CA GLY A 60 -19.89 -5.51 -4.79
C GLY A 60 -21.28 -6.14 -4.67
N ASN A 61 -22.33 -5.53 -5.23
CA ASN A 61 -23.63 -6.22 -5.34
C ASN A 61 -23.49 -7.45 -6.24
N THR A 62 -24.08 -8.57 -5.82
CA THR A 62 -24.16 -9.81 -6.59
C THR A 62 -25.50 -9.89 -7.32
N VAL A 63 -25.48 -10.31 -8.58
CA VAL A 63 -26.69 -10.47 -9.41
C VAL A 63 -26.66 -11.79 -10.17
N SER A 64 -27.82 -12.41 -10.26
CA SER A 64 -28.07 -13.53 -11.18
C SER A 64 -28.50 -12.98 -12.53
N TYR A 65 -27.89 -13.45 -13.61
CA TYR A 65 -28.12 -12.95 -14.95
C TYR A 65 -27.93 -14.03 -16.02
N THR A 66 -28.55 -13.80 -17.17
CA THR A 66 -28.25 -14.52 -18.41
C THR A 66 -27.59 -13.57 -19.41
N ASP A 67 -26.66 -14.06 -20.22
CA ASP A 67 -26.13 -13.27 -21.32
C ASP A 67 -27.26 -12.91 -22.31
N TYR A 68 -27.31 -11.66 -22.76
CA TYR A 68 -28.27 -11.22 -23.77
C TYR A 68 -27.59 -10.95 -25.12
N ASN A 69 -26.51 -10.19 -25.11
CA ASN A 69 -25.62 -10.01 -26.25
C ASN A 69 -24.19 -9.70 -25.76
N SER A 70 -23.30 -9.29 -26.66
CA SER A 70 -21.90 -8.99 -26.32
C SER A 70 -21.72 -7.88 -25.28
N SER A 71 -22.68 -6.95 -25.16
CA SER A 71 -22.55 -5.75 -24.31
C SER A 71 -23.51 -5.72 -23.11
N TRP A 72 -24.54 -6.55 -23.10
CA TRP A 72 -25.61 -6.52 -22.08
C TRP A 72 -25.91 -7.89 -21.52
N VAL A 73 -26.26 -7.89 -20.22
CA VAL A 73 -26.82 -9.05 -19.53
C VAL A 73 -28.25 -8.76 -19.08
N LYS A 74 -29.08 -9.81 -19.05
CA LYS A 74 -30.49 -9.77 -18.67
C LYS A 74 -30.65 -10.31 -17.24
N LEU A 75 -31.41 -9.62 -16.39
CA LEU A 75 -31.74 -10.03 -15.02
C LEU A 75 -33.20 -9.72 -14.66
N THR A 76 -33.67 -10.25 -13.53
CA THR A 76 -34.98 -9.91 -12.96
C THR A 76 -34.83 -8.83 -11.89
N TYR A 77 -35.48 -7.69 -12.07
CA TYR A 77 -35.50 -6.59 -11.10
C TYR A 77 -36.94 -6.24 -10.72
N LYS A 78 -37.30 -6.41 -9.45
CA LYS A 78 -38.67 -6.20 -8.92
C LYS A 78 -39.76 -6.94 -9.72
N GLY A 79 -39.47 -8.20 -10.11
CA GLY A 79 -40.41 -9.05 -10.86
C GLY A 79 -40.55 -8.73 -12.35
N LYS A 80 -39.74 -7.80 -12.90
CA LYS A 80 -39.72 -7.48 -14.34
C LYS A 80 -38.34 -7.74 -14.94
N ILE A 81 -38.31 -8.06 -16.23
CA ILE A 81 -37.06 -8.21 -17.00
C ILE A 81 -36.37 -6.84 -17.11
N ALA A 82 -35.07 -6.80 -16.84
CA ALA A 82 -34.24 -5.63 -16.95
C ALA A 82 -32.82 -5.97 -17.45
N TYR A 83 -32.06 -4.93 -17.80
CA TYR A 83 -30.76 -5.06 -18.45
C TYR A 83 -29.70 -4.21 -17.74
N VAL A 84 -28.49 -4.76 -17.58
CA VAL A 84 -27.30 -4.03 -17.12
C VAL A 84 -26.12 -4.32 -18.05
N SER A 85 -25.15 -3.41 -18.10
CA SER A 85 -24.00 -3.58 -18.99
C SER A 85 -23.09 -4.70 -18.51
N LYS A 86 -22.77 -5.62 -19.43
CA LYS A 86 -21.90 -6.79 -19.20
C LYS A 86 -20.50 -6.39 -18.74
N LEU A 87 -20.01 -5.24 -19.22
CA LEU A 87 -18.70 -4.69 -18.86
C LEU A 87 -18.49 -4.55 -17.35
N TYR A 88 -19.58 -4.33 -16.61
CA TYR A 88 -19.53 -4.06 -15.17
C TYR A 88 -19.98 -5.24 -14.32
N ILE A 89 -20.13 -6.43 -14.90
CA ILE A 89 -20.46 -7.66 -14.20
C ILE A 89 -19.28 -8.64 -14.32
N LYS A 90 -18.55 -8.83 -13.22
CA LYS A 90 -17.51 -9.87 -13.13
C LYS A 90 -18.19 -11.20 -12.83
N GLY A 91 -18.29 -12.07 -13.83
CA GLY A 91 -18.87 -13.41 -13.68
C GLY A 91 -18.11 -14.24 -12.65
N SER A 92 -18.85 -15.00 -11.85
CA SER A 92 -18.32 -15.98 -10.91
C SER A 92 -18.76 -17.36 -11.39
N THR A 93 -17.84 -18.12 -12.00
CA THR A 93 -18.10 -19.53 -12.32
C THR A 93 -18.10 -20.30 -11.02
N THR A 94 -19.28 -20.70 -10.54
CA THR A 94 -19.40 -21.63 -9.42
C THR A 94 -20.15 -22.86 -9.89
N THR A 95 -19.43 -23.96 -10.02
CA THR A 95 -19.97 -25.30 -9.81
C THR A 95 -20.57 -25.30 -8.41
N ALA A 96 -21.84 -25.66 -8.31
CA ALA A 96 -22.58 -25.64 -7.07
C ALA A 96 -21.97 -26.62 -6.05
N VAL A 97 -21.38 -26.08 -4.98
CA VAL A 97 -21.40 -26.72 -3.66
C VAL A 97 -21.73 -25.62 -2.65
N ASN A 98 -22.82 -25.84 -1.93
CA ASN A 98 -23.46 -24.96 -0.97
C ASN A 98 -22.47 -24.51 0.13
N PRO A 99 -22.15 -23.22 0.32
CA PRO A 99 -21.31 -22.78 1.43
C PRO A 99 -22.18 -22.44 2.68
N PRO A 100 -21.78 -22.86 3.89
CA PRO A 100 -22.34 -22.31 5.12
C PRO A 100 -21.92 -20.85 5.28
N VAL A 101 -22.91 -20.00 5.59
CA VAL A 101 -22.79 -18.56 5.82
C VAL A 101 -22.01 -18.30 7.12
N GLN A 102 -20.92 -17.54 7.04
CA GLN A 102 -20.26 -16.99 8.24
C GLN A 102 -20.51 -15.47 8.33
N SER A 103 -21.41 -15.11 9.25
CA SER A 103 -21.73 -13.74 9.64
C SER A 103 -20.74 -13.23 10.69
N ASN A 104 -19.99 -12.17 10.41
CA ASN A 104 -19.19 -11.50 11.44
C ASN A 104 -20.04 -10.41 12.12
N ALA A 105 -20.71 -10.76 13.22
CA ALA A 105 -21.41 -9.81 14.08
C ALA A 105 -20.47 -9.24 15.16
N PHE A 106 -20.50 -7.92 15.37
CA PHE A 106 -19.69 -7.22 16.38
C PHE A 106 -20.57 -6.80 17.57
N LYS A 107 -20.07 -6.74 18.80
CA LYS A 107 -20.84 -6.19 19.95
C LYS A 107 -20.46 -4.73 20.24
N GLY A 108 -21.40 -3.96 20.76
CA GLY A 108 -21.21 -2.56 21.16
C GLY A 108 -21.98 -2.22 22.43
N THR A 109 -21.55 -1.18 23.14
CA THR A 109 -22.22 -0.67 24.36
C THR A 109 -22.73 0.74 24.11
N VAL A 110 -23.98 1.00 24.47
CA VAL A 110 -24.62 2.32 24.32
C VAL A 110 -24.03 3.32 25.33
N THR A 111 -23.56 4.47 24.85
CA THR A 111 -22.97 5.51 25.71
C THR A 111 -23.93 6.65 26.07
N ALA A 112 -24.96 6.88 25.26
CA ALA A 112 -25.99 7.89 25.50
C ALA A 112 -27.03 7.42 26.53
N SER A 113 -27.56 8.35 27.34
CA SER A 113 -28.62 8.07 28.34
C SER A 113 -29.84 7.38 27.71
N VAL A 114 -30.25 7.83 26.52
CA VAL A 114 -31.25 7.19 25.66
C VAL A 114 -30.82 7.32 24.20
N LEU A 115 -30.86 6.22 23.46
CA LEU A 115 -30.49 6.13 22.04
C LEU A 115 -31.66 5.61 21.20
N ASN A 116 -32.11 6.40 20.22
CA ASN A 116 -33.19 6.02 19.31
C ASN A 116 -32.74 4.98 18.28
N VAL A 117 -33.57 3.94 18.08
CA VAL A 117 -33.44 2.91 17.04
C VAL A 117 -34.53 3.12 16.00
N ARG A 118 -34.18 3.13 14.72
CA ARG A 118 -35.04 3.57 13.61
C ARG A 118 -35.16 2.53 12.50
N THR A 119 -36.17 2.65 11.65
CA THR A 119 -36.38 1.74 10.50
C THR A 119 -35.28 1.82 9.44
N SER A 120 -34.63 2.97 9.27
CA SER A 120 -33.51 3.18 8.33
C SER A 120 -32.43 4.10 8.91
N ALA A 121 -31.24 4.11 8.29
CA ALA A 121 -30.06 4.90 8.68
C ALA A 121 -30.24 6.41 8.40
N SER A 122 -31.20 7.05 9.07
CA SER A 122 -31.54 8.47 8.91
C SER A 122 -32.15 9.04 10.19
N THR A 123 -31.87 10.32 10.48
CA THR A 123 -32.46 11.05 11.61
C THR A 123 -33.96 11.31 11.43
N THR A 124 -34.49 11.23 10.21
CA THR A 124 -35.92 11.43 9.88
C THR A 124 -36.71 10.12 9.82
N ALA A 125 -36.06 8.97 9.94
CA ALA A 125 -36.73 7.67 9.88
C ALA A 125 -37.55 7.37 11.14
N LYS A 126 -38.65 6.63 10.98
CA LYS A 126 -39.54 6.24 12.09
C LYS A 126 -38.76 5.53 13.20
N ILE A 127 -38.96 5.96 14.44
CA ILE A 127 -38.39 5.32 15.64
C ILE A 127 -39.17 4.02 15.89
N VAL A 128 -38.44 2.91 16.04
CA VAL A 128 -38.96 1.57 16.32
C VAL A 128 -38.61 1.07 17.71
N GLY A 129 -37.76 1.79 18.43
CA GLY A 129 -37.42 1.51 19.82
C GLY A 129 -36.35 2.45 20.36
N THR A 130 -36.00 2.28 21.63
CA THR A 130 -34.96 3.06 22.31
C THR A 130 -34.07 2.14 23.15
N LEU A 131 -32.79 2.49 23.27
CA LEU A 131 -31.80 1.77 24.07
C LEU A 131 -31.27 2.70 25.18
N LYS A 132 -31.06 2.18 26.39
CA LYS A 132 -30.54 2.97 27.53
C LYS A 132 -29.02 2.88 27.60
N LYS A 133 -28.36 3.84 28.26
CA LYS A 133 -26.91 3.81 28.54
C LYS A 133 -26.50 2.48 29.18
N GLY A 134 -25.40 1.90 28.72
CA GLY A 134 -24.89 0.61 29.18
C GLY A 134 -25.51 -0.61 28.49
N THR A 135 -26.56 -0.45 27.67
CA THR A 135 -27.15 -1.58 26.93
C THR A 135 -26.14 -2.14 25.94
N VAL A 136 -25.93 -3.45 25.96
CA VAL A 136 -25.08 -4.17 25.00
C VAL A 136 -25.91 -4.56 23.78
N VAL A 137 -25.38 -4.29 22.59
CA VAL A 137 -26.06 -4.52 21.32
C VAL A 137 -25.18 -5.32 20.37
N GLU A 138 -25.81 -6.12 19.50
CA GLU A 138 -25.14 -6.79 18.39
C GLU A 138 -25.25 -5.96 17.12
N ILE A 139 -24.13 -5.62 16.51
CA ILE A 139 -23.99 -4.83 15.30
C ILE A 139 -23.81 -5.79 14.12
N THR A 140 -24.80 -5.81 13.24
CA THR A 140 -24.81 -6.72 12.08
C THR A 140 -24.57 -5.98 10.76
N LYS A 141 -24.74 -4.65 10.72
CA LYS A 141 -24.46 -3.79 9.55
C LYS A 141 -23.99 -2.41 9.98
N SER A 142 -23.23 -1.73 9.13
CA SER A 142 -22.82 -0.33 9.32
C SER A 142 -22.89 0.45 8.02
N ALA A 143 -23.41 1.67 8.04
CA ALA A 143 -23.44 2.56 6.89
C ALA A 143 -23.48 4.03 7.35
N ASN A 144 -22.64 4.89 6.76
CA ASN A 144 -22.71 6.36 6.86
C ASN A 144 -22.92 6.92 8.29
N GLY A 145 -22.17 6.42 9.28
CA GLY A 145 -22.30 6.87 10.68
C GLY A 145 -23.49 6.25 11.45
N TRP A 146 -24.07 5.16 10.94
CA TRP A 146 -25.13 4.38 11.58
C TRP A 146 -24.76 2.91 11.72
N TYR A 147 -25.26 2.27 12.76
CA TYR A 147 -25.21 0.82 12.99
C TYR A 147 -26.60 0.21 12.95
N TYR A 148 -26.73 -0.94 12.28
CA TYR A 148 -27.90 -1.80 12.44
C TYR A 148 -27.65 -2.72 13.62
N VAL A 149 -28.48 -2.58 14.65
CA VAL A 149 -28.29 -3.21 15.95
C VAL A 149 -29.45 -4.13 16.32
N THR A 150 -29.14 -5.18 17.06
CA THR A 150 -30.10 -6.08 17.70
C THR A 150 -29.84 -6.12 19.21
N ALA A 151 -30.87 -5.89 20.02
CA ALA A 151 -30.81 -6.03 21.47
C ALA A 151 -32.18 -6.49 22.01
N GLY A 152 -32.29 -7.78 22.37
CA GLY A 152 -33.57 -8.40 22.69
C GLY A 152 -34.56 -8.29 21.52
N ASN A 153 -35.74 -7.73 21.78
CA ASN A 153 -36.79 -7.55 20.77
C ASN A 153 -36.62 -6.28 19.90
N VAL A 154 -35.66 -5.41 20.22
CA VAL A 154 -35.44 -4.14 19.48
C VAL A 154 -34.39 -4.35 18.39
N LYS A 155 -34.80 -4.12 17.13
CA LYS A 155 -33.93 -4.19 15.95
C LYS A 155 -34.10 -2.97 15.05
N GLY A 156 -33.00 -2.43 14.52
CA GLY A 156 -33.03 -1.30 13.60
C GLY A 156 -31.74 -0.49 13.58
N TRP A 157 -31.77 0.66 12.92
CA TRP A 157 -30.61 1.54 12.77
C TRP A 157 -30.51 2.57 13.90
N CYS A 158 -29.33 2.71 14.52
CA CYS A 158 -29.02 3.77 15.48
C CYS A 158 -27.72 4.49 15.10
N SER A 159 -27.51 5.70 15.63
CA SER A 159 -26.30 6.47 15.31
C SER A 159 -25.07 5.82 15.93
N ALA A 160 -24.03 5.60 15.11
CA ALA A 160 -22.79 4.93 15.50
C ALA A 160 -21.99 5.72 16.55
N GLN A 161 -22.14 7.05 16.59
CA GLN A 161 -21.43 7.92 17.54
C GLN A 161 -21.77 7.64 19.01
N TYR A 162 -22.91 7.00 19.28
CA TYR A 162 -23.39 6.68 20.63
C TYR A 162 -23.25 5.19 20.99
N ILE A 163 -22.46 4.45 20.20
CA ILE A 163 -22.12 3.06 20.45
C ILE A 163 -20.60 2.97 20.53
N THR A 164 -20.07 2.73 21.73
CA THR A 164 -18.68 2.31 21.85
C THR A 164 -18.63 0.84 21.47
N LYS A 165 -17.92 0.50 20.38
CA LYS A 165 -17.65 -0.89 20.06
C LYS A 165 -16.90 -1.51 21.22
N THR A 166 -17.55 -2.43 21.91
CA THR A 166 -16.88 -3.27 22.88
C THR A 166 -16.12 -4.27 22.05
N VAL A 167 -14.84 -4.01 21.83
CA VAL A 167 -13.89 -5.11 21.70
C VAL A 167 -13.88 -5.75 23.08
N THR A 168 -14.86 -6.61 23.36
CA THR A 168 -14.73 -7.54 24.47
C THR A 168 -13.54 -8.41 24.10
N THR A 169 -12.38 -8.00 24.59
CA THR A 169 -11.32 -8.90 25.03
C THR A 169 -11.90 -9.78 26.13
N VAL A 170 -12.80 -10.69 25.73
CA VAL A 170 -12.66 -12.04 26.26
C VAL A 170 -11.23 -12.46 25.92
N PRO A 171 -10.45 -13.04 26.86
CA PRO A 171 -9.12 -13.53 26.57
C PRO A 171 -9.24 -14.62 25.51
N VAL A 172 -9.26 -14.22 24.24
CA VAL A 172 -9.05 -15.12 23.12
C VAL A 172 -7.56 -15.33 23.12
N GLU A 173 -7.22 -16.52 23.57
CA GLU A 173 -5.96 -17.20 23.32
C GLU A 173 -5.35 -16.73 21.98
N PRO A 174 -4.10 -16.22 21.98
CA PRO A 174 -3.36 -16.00 20.74
C PRO A 174 -3.36 -17.30 19.93
N PRO A 175 -3.40 -17.28 18.59
CA PRO A 175 -3.13 -18.49 17.84
C PRO A 175 -1.78 -19.03 18.32
N ALA A 176 -1.82 -20.20 18.93
CA ALA A 176 -0.63 -20.89 19.39
C ALA A 176 0.27 -21.10 18.16
N GLN A 177 1.46 -20.49 18.18
CA GLN A 177 2.51 -20.92 17.27
C GLN A 177 3.04 -22.25 17.81
N SER A 178 2.49 -23.36 17.31
CA SER A 178 2.87 -24.71 17.71
C SER A 178 4.19 -25.11 17.05
N ASN A 179 5.31 -24.60 17.58
CA ASN A 179 6.61 -25.21 17.37
C ASN A 179 7.04 -25.76 18.73
N ALA A 180 6.79 -27.05 18.98
CA ALA A 180 7.27 -27.70 20.19
C ALA A 180 8.81 -27.68 20.17
N SER A 181 9.42 -27.13 21.22
CA SER A 181 10.88 -27.18 21.43
C SER A 181 11.17 -27.77 22.79
N LYS A 182 12.25 -28.55 22.96
CA LYS A 182 12.65 -29.07 24.28
C LYS A 182 13.53 -28.05 25.01
N GLY A 183 13.45 -28.04 26.33
CA GLY A 183 14.34 -27.27 27.19
C GLY A 183 14.61 -27.98 28.50
N THR A 184 15.73 -27.62 29.14
CA THR A 184 16.16 -28.21 30.41
C THR A 184 16.12 -27.16 31.51
N VAL A 185 15.48 -27.48 32.63
CA VAL A 185 15.37 -26.59 33.80
C VAL A 185 16.74 -26.40 34.46
N THR A 186 17.17 -25.16 34.65
CA THR A 186 18.48 -24.83 35.24
C THR A 186 18.42 -24.48 36.73
N ALA A 187 17.25 -24.05 37.23
CA ALA A 187 17.03 -23.73 38.64
C ALA A 187 16.78 -24.99 39.49
N SER A 188 17.24 -24.99 40.76
CA SER A 188 17.03 -26.10 41.71
C SER A 188 15.57 -26.49 41.86
N VAL A 189 14.67 -25.50 41.95
CA VAL A 189 13.22 -25.64 41.90
C VAL A 189 12.64 -24.50 41.07
N LEU A 190 11.79 -24.81 40.09
CA LEU A 190 11.13 -23.85 39.21
C LEU A 190 9.61 -23.98 39.29
N ASN A 191 8.92 -22.90 39.61
CA ASN A 191 7.45 -22.89 39.72
C ASN A 191 6.79 -22.92 38.33
N VAL A 192 5.72 -23.71 38.22
CA VAL A 192 4.78 -23.77 37.09
C VAL A 192 3.47 -23.14 37.54
N ARG A 193 2.93 -22.19 36.78
CA ARG A 193 1.80 -21.34 37.17
C ARG A 193 0.65 -21.37 36.17
N THR A 194 -0.55 -20.98 36.62
CA THR A 194 -1.75 -20.93 35.75
C THR A 194 -1.66 -19.89 34.64
N SER A 195 -0.87 -18.82 34.81
CA SER A 195 -0.63 -17.79 33.79
C SER A 195 0.80 -17.26 33.84
N ALA A 196 1.21 -16.56 32.78
CA ALA A 196 2.55 -15.96 32.60
C ALA A 196 2.77 -14.74 33.53
N SER A 197 2.74 -14.96 34.84
CA SER A 197 2.89 -13.91 35.86
C SER A 197 3.48 -14.48 37.15
N THR A 198 4.30 -13.69 37.85
CA THR A 198 4.86 -14.05 39.16
C THR A 198 3.80 -14.12 40.27
N THR A 199 2.65 -13.47 40.07
CA THR A 199 1.52 -13.46 41.02
C THR A 199 0.48 -14.56 40.73
N ALA A 200 0.62 -15.30 39.63
CA ALA A 200 -0.33 -16.36 39.25
C ALA A 200 -0.22 -17.58 40.17
N LYS A 201 -1.33 -18.30 40.36
CA LYS A 201 -1.38 -19.51 41.20
C LYS A 201 -0.38 -20.56 40.71
N ILE A 202 0.39 -21.14 41.63
CA ILE A 202 1.32 -22.24 41.35
C ILE A 202 0.50 -23.53 41.20
N VAL A 203 0.75 -24.26 40.11
CA VAL A 203 0.11 -25.54 39.77
C VAL A 203 1.08 -26.72 39.83
N GLY A 204 2.38 -26.45 39.97
CA GLY A 204 3.41 -27.47 40.13
C GLY A 204 4.81 -26.87 40.23
N THR A 205 5.80 -27.73 40.41
CA THR A 205 7.22 -27.35 40.47
C THR A 205 8.07 -28.34 39.68
N LEU A 206 9.11 -27.84 39.02
CA LEU A 206 10.08 -28.63 38.26
C LEU A 206 11.44 -28.57 38.95
N LYS A 207 12.19 -29.67 38.96
CA LYS A 207 13.54 -29.72 39.56
C LYS A 207 14.60 -29.43 38.50
N LYS A 208 15.80 -29.00 38.92
CA LYS A 208 16.97 -28.84 38.03
C LYS A 208 17.21 -30.12 37.22
N GLY A 209 17.50 -29.97 35.93
CA GLY A 209 17.71 -31.07 35.00
C GLY A 209 16.43 -31.64 34.38
N THR A 210 15.24 -31.25 34.85
CA THR A 210 13.98 -31.70 34.24
C THR A 210 13.89 -31.20 32.80
N VAL A 211 13.67 -32.13 31.87
CA VAL A 211 13.41 -31.80 30.46
C VAL A 211 11.93 -31.49 30.30
N VAL A 212 11.62 -30.39 29.63
CA VAL A 212 10.26 -29.92 29.40
C VAL A 212 10.02 -29.65 27.92
N GLU A 213 8.79 -29.89 27.48
CA GLU A 213 8.33 -29.43 26.18
C GLU A 213 7.78 -28.02 26.28
N ILE A 214 8.31 -27.11 25.48
CA ILE A 214 7.89 -25.72 25.38
C ILE A 214 6.97 -25.61 24.17
N THR A 215 5.71 -25.28 24.42
CA THR A 215 4.67 -25.20 23.39
C THR A 215 4.20 -23.78 23.12
N LYS A 216 4.47 -22.84 24.03
CA LYS A 216 4.19 -21.40 23.90
C LYS A 216 5.26 -20.58 24.60
N SER A 217 5.47 -19.34 24.16
CA SER A 217 6.31 -18.36 24.84
C SER A 217 5.65 -16.98 24.84
N ALA A 218 5.67 -16.28 25.97
CA ALA A 218 5.13 -14.93 26.08
C ALA A 218 5.82 -14.17 27.22
N ASN A 219 6.26 -12.93 26.98
CA ASN A 219 6.70 -11.98 28.02
C ASN A 219 7.70 -12.54 29.04
N GLY A 220 8.70 -13.32 28.60
CA GLY A 220 9.69 -13.94 29.50
C GLY A 220 9.21 -15.22 30.21
N TRP A 221 8.13 -15.84 29.74
CA TRP A 221 7.59 -17.10 30.22
C TRP A 221 7.48 -18.14 29.09
N TYR A 222 7.64 -19.41 29.45
CA TYR A 222 7.36 -20.56 28.61
C TYR A 222 6.16 -21.34 29.16
N TYR A 223 5.27 -21.77 28.27
CA TYR A 223 4.28 -22.78 28.61
C TYR A 223 4.92 -24.15 28.43
N VAL A 224 5.10 -24.84 29.55
CA VAL A 224 5.87 -26.06 29.65
C VAL A 224 4.98 -27.26 29.95
N THR A 225 5.35 -28.42 29.40
CA THR A 225 4.77 -29.72 29.73
C THR A 225 5.88 -30.66 30.20
N ALA A 226 5.72 -31.27 31.37
CA ALA A 226 6.61 -32.28 31.93
C ALA A 226 5.80 -33.35 32.64
N GLY A 227 5.58 -34.49 31.99
CA GLY A 227 4.65 -35.51 32.46
C GLY A 227 3.22 -34.96 32.59
N SER A 228 2.64 -35.04 33.80
CA SER A 228 1.30 -34.51 34.10
C SER A 228 1.26 -33.01 34.40
N ILE A 229 2.42 -32.37 34.62
CA ILE A 229 2.50 -30.94 35.01
C ILE A 229 2.49 -30.08 33.74
N LYS A 230 1.53 -29.15 33.67
CA LYS A 230 1.37 -28.18 32.57
C LYS A 230 1.13 -26.78 33.10
N GLY A 231 1.75 -25.78 32.50
CA GLY A 231 1.51 -24.37 32.83
C GLY A 231 2.68 -23.46 32.47
N TRP A 232 2.67 -22.23 32.96
CA TRP A 232 3.67 -21.21 32.64
C TRP A 232 4.82 -21.21 33.66
N SER A 233 6.05 -21.27 33.17
CA SER A 233 7.28 -21.13 33.96
C SER A 233 8.20 -20.06 33.38
N SER A 234 9.01 -19.43 34.22
CA SER A 234 9.88 -18.34 33.77
C SER A 234 10.95 -18.86 32.80
N ALA A 235 11.04 -18.23 31.63
CA ALA A 235 11.93 -18.64 30.55
C ALA A 235 13.42 -18.53 30.92
N GLN A 236 13.78 -17.62 31.83
CA GLN A 236 15.16 -17.39 32.27
C GLN A 236 15.79 -18.62 32.96
N TYR A 237 14.98 -19.57 33.43
CA TYR A 237 15.43 -20.77 34.14
C TYR A 237 15.28 -22.05 33.31
N ILE A 238 15.14 -21.92 31.99
CA ILE A 238 14.99 -23.05 31.06
C ILE A 238 15.91 -22.81 29.85
N THR A 239 16.94 -23.63 29.72
CA THR A 239 17.83 -23.60 28.56
C THR A 239 17.23 -24.46 27.45
N LYS A 240 16.94 -23.87 26.29
CA LYS A 240 16.48 -24.64 25.11
C LYS A 240 17.61 -25.54 24.61
N THR A 241 17.30 -26.81 24.38
CA THR A 241 18.20 -27.73 23.71
C THR A 241 17.99 -27.55 22.20
N GLN A 242 19.01 -27.07 21.48
CA GLN A 242 19.02 -27.18 20.02
C GLN A 242 19.10 -28.67 19.69
N ASP A 243 18.23 -29.15 18.79
CA ASP A 243 18.37 -30.49 18.25
C ASP A 243 19.76 -30.62 17.58
N PRO A 244 20.44 -31.77 17.72
CA PRO A 244 21.61 -32.06 16.91
C PRO A 244 21.25 -31.91 15.44
N ALA A 245 22.13 -31.27 14.67
CA ALA A 245 21.92 -30.96 13.27
C ALA A 245 21.42 -32.20 12.50
N PRO A 246 20.28 -32.14 11.80
CA PRO A 246 19.80 -33.27 11.03
C PRO A 246 20.75 -33.53 9.86
N THR A 247 21.13 -34.80 9.72
CA THR A 247 21.80 -35.35 8.53
C THR A 247 20.94 -35.07 7.29
N PRO A 248 21.52 -34.63 6.15
CA PRO A 248 20.76 -34.02 5.07
C PRO A 248 19.83 -35.04 4.40
N THR A 249 18.53 -34.81 4.53
CA THR A 249 17.54 -35.25 3.54
C THR A 249 17.34 -34.10 2.55
N PRO A 250 17.23 -34.34 1.24
CA PRO A 250 17.11 -33.27 0.25
C PRO A 250 15.90 -32.39 0.56
N ASP A 251 16.16 -31.11 0.80
CA ASP A 251 15.17 -30.07 1.00
C ASP A 251 14.37 -29.90 -0.30
N VAL A 252 13.22 -30.56 -0.43
CA VAL A 252 12.25 -30.17 -1.47
C VAL A 252 11.55 -28.92 -0.96
N LYS A 253 12.25 -27.79 -1.08
CA LYS A 253 11.66 -26.47 -0.92
C LYS A 253 10.50 -26.37 -1.92
N PRO A 254 9.31 -25.88 -1.52
CA PRO A 254 8.18 -25.79 -2.44
C PRO A 254 8.60 -25.07 -3.73
N VAL A 255 8.42 -25.75 -4.87
CA VAL A 255 8.73 -25.20 -6.19
C VAL A 255 7.77 -24.04 -6.41
N ALA A 256 8.28 -22.82 -6.32
CA ALA A 256 7.51 -21.66 -6.71
C ALA A 256 7.05 -21.84 -8.16
N THR A 257 5.77 -21.64 -8.43
CA THR A 257 5.21 -21.77 -9.79
C THR A 257 5.25 -20.45 -10.55
N ASP A 258 5.52 -19.34 -9.85
CA ASP A 258 5.54 -18.00 -10.42
C ASP A 258 6.40 -17.02 -9.59
N TYR A 259 6.66 -15.84 -10.16
CA TYR A 259 7.35 -14.75 -9.47
C TYR A 259 6.57 -14.14 -8.29
N LYS A 260 5.25 -14.38 -8.18
CA LYS A 260 4.43 -13.82 -7.10
C LYS A 260 4.70 -14.54 -5.78
N THR A 261 4.93 -15.84 -5.84
CA THR A 261 5.07 -16.75 -4.69
C THR A 261 6.50 -17.20 -4.44
N MET A 262 7.42 -16.99 -5.40
CA MET A 262 8.84 -17.30 -5.27
C MET A 262 9.52 -16.53 -4.14
N ASP A 263 10.39 -17.22 -3.40
CA ASP A 263 11.32 -16.61 -2.45
C ASP A 263 12.28 -15.67 -3.20
N ILE A 264 12.08 -14.36 -3.00
CA ILE A 264 12.81 -13.30 -3.71
C ILE A 264 14.26 -13.15 -3.22
N ARG A 265 14.76 -14.03 -2.35
CA ARG A 265 16.19 -14.09 -2.05
C ARG A 265 16.95 -14.95 -3.05
N TYR A 266 16.26 -15.69 -3.91
CA TYR A 266 16.93 -16.43 -4.97
C TYR A 266 17.47 -15.51 -6.07
N PRO A 267 18.68 -15.77 -6.59
CA PRO A 267 19.22 -15.00 -7.70
C PRO A 267 18.39 -15.24 -8.97
N SER A 268 18.25 -14.20 -9.79
CA SER A 268 17.66 -14.31 -11.13
C SER A 268 18.71 -14.63 -12.18
N LYS A 269 18.31 -15.28 -13.27
CA LYS A 269 19.12 -15.44 -14.49
C LYS A 269 18.96 -14.30 -15.50
N VAL A 270 18.11 -13.32 -15.20
CA VAL A 270 17.92 -12.14 -16.04
C VAL A 270 19.25 -11.44 -16.33
N THR A 271 19.38 -10.96 -17.56
CA THR A 271 20.49 -10.12 -18.02
C THR A 271 20.13 -8.64 -17.91
N ALA A 272 21.15 -7.78 -17.81
CA ALA A 272 20.96 -6.34 -17.92
C ALA A 272 20.29 -5.92 -19.24
N GLN A 273 20.57 -6.65 -20.33
CA GLN A 273 20.03 -6.39 -21.65
C GLN A 273 18.52 -6.63 -21.70
N GLU A 274 18.01 -7.73 -21.12
CA GLU A 274 16.56 -8.00 -21.07
C GLU A 274 15.79 -6.89 -20.35
N ILE A 275 16.34 -6.36 -19.25
CA ILE A 275 15.76 -5.21 -18.54
C ILE A 275 15.78 -3.96 -19.43
N ASN A 276 16.91 -3.68 -20.09
CA ASN A 276 17.07 -2.54 -20.99
C ASN A 276 16.13 -2.61 -22.19
N ASP A 277 15.93 -3.77 -22.78
CA ASP A 277 15.05 -3.99 -23.93
C ASP A 277 13.59 -3.76 -23.53
N TYR A 278 13.19 -4.22 -22.35
CA TYR A 278 11.85 -4.00 -21.82
C TYR A 278 11.55 -2.51 -21.59
N ILE A 279 12.51 -1.76 -21.05
CA ILE A 279 12.41 -0.30 -20.88
C ILE A 279 12.35 0.38 -22.25
N SER A 280 13.27 0.05 -23.15
CA SER A 280 13.35 0.65 -24.49
C SER A 280 12.08 0.43 -25.30
N LYS A 281 11.45 -0.75 -25.18
CA LYS A 281 10.14 -1.02 -25.80
C LYS A 281 9.05 -0.08 -25.28
N TYR A 282 9.04 0.22 -23.99
CA TYR A 282 8.13 1.20 -23.41
C TYR A 282 8.42 2.62 -23.91
N GLU A 283 9.69 3.03 -23.98
CA GLU A 283 10.09 4.35 -24.49
C GLU A 283 9.63 4.54 -25.94
N THR A 284 9.88 3.55 -26.81
CA THR A 284 9.45 3.56 -28.20
C THR A 284 7.92 3.63 -28.32
N TYR A 285 7.20 2.86 -27.52
CA TYR A 285 5.73 2.82 -27.57
C TYR A 285 5.09 4.12 -27.07
N THR A 286 5.68 4.77 -26.07
CA THR A 286 5.06 5.93 -25.40
C THR A 286 5.67 7.27 -25.77
N GLY A 287 6.86 7.29 -26.37
CA GLY A 287 7.67 8.49 -26.58
C GLY A 287 8.26 9.08 -25.29
N LYS A 288 8.08 8.43 -24.14
CA LYS A 288 8.57 8.94 -22.84
C LYS A 288 9.93 8.35 -22.51
N LYS A 289 10.91 9.20 -22.21
CA LYS A 289 12.22 8.76 -21.73
C LYS A 289 12.14 8.31 -20.27
N SER A 290 12.70 7.14 -19.98
CA SER A 290 12.82 6.56 -18.65
C SER A 290 14.10 7.03 -17.98
N VAL A 291 14.07 7.27 -16.67
CA VAL A 291 15.33 7.39 -15.92
C VAL A 291 16.13 6.08 -15.90
N PHE A 292 15.54 4.93 -16.25
CA PHE A 292 16.23 3.64 -16.27
C PHE A 292 16.91 3.29 -17.60
N SER A 293 16.87 4.15 -18.64
CA SER A 293 17.43 3.77 -19.94
C SER A 293 18.90 3.36 -19.84
N GLY A 294 19.22 2.15 -20.33
CA GLY A 294 20.59 1.61 -20.27
C GLY A 294 21.07 1.21 -18.88
N GLN A 295 20.25 1.37 -17.83
CA GLN A 295 20.64 1.11 -16.43
C GLN A 295 20.30 -0.31 -15.96
N GLY A 296 20.03 -1.28 -16.83
CA GLY A 296 19.72 -2.66 -16.43
C GLY A 296 20.77 -3.29 -15.50
N GLN A 297 22.06 -2.97 -15.72
CA GLN A 297 23.16 -3.49 -14.89
C GLN A 297 23.10 -3.03 -13.43
N LEU A 298 22.52 -1.86 -13.16
CA LEU A 298 22.33 -1.32 -11.81
C LEU A 298 21.50 -2.28 -10.94
N PHE A 299 20.43 -2.85 -11.50
CA PHE A 299 19.59 -3.80 -10.78
C PHE A 299 20.28 -5.14 -10.55
N ILE A 300 21.11 -5.58 -11.50
CA ILE A 300 21.93 -6.78 -11.34
C ILE A 300 22.90 -6.61 -10.17
N THR A 301 23.63 -5.49 -10.15
CA THR A 301 24.62 -5.17 -9.10
C THR A 301 23.95 -5.05 -7.73
N ILE A 302 22.94 -4.18 -7.58
CA ILE A 302 22.31 -3.94 -6.27
C ILE A 302 21.58 -5.18 -5.76
N GLY A 303 20.85 -5.91 -6.62
CA GLY A 303 20.17 -7.13 -6.20
C GLY A 303 21.15 -8.18 -5.65
N THR A 304 22.30 -8.33 -6.31
CA THR A 304 23.38 -9.23 -5.86
C THR A 304 23.98 -8.80 -4.54
N GLU A 305 24.31 -7.52 -4.38
CA GLU A 305 24.91 -6.97 -3.16
C GLU A 305 23.98 -7.06 -1.95
N THR A 306 22.67 -6.87 -2.17
CA THR A 306 21.66 -6.80 -1.09
C THR A 306 20.94 -8.12 -0.82
N GLY A 307 21.13 -9.11 -1.71
CA GLY A 307 20.46 -10.41 -1.63
C GLY A 307 18.96 -10.31 -1.88
N ILE A 308 18.58 -9.51 -2.88
CA ILE A 308 17.23 -9.42 -3.43
C ILE A 308 17.30 -9.84 -4.90
N ASN A 309 16.38 -10.67 -5.35
CA ASN A 309 16.26 -11.11 -6.73
C ASN A 309 16.30 -9.91 -7.68
N GLN A 310 17.28 -9.91 -8.57
CA GLN A 310 17.63 -8.79 -9.45
C GLN A 310 16.45 -8.38 -10.34
N LEU A 311 15.75 -9.37 -10.89
CA LEU A 311 14.57 -9.16 -11.72
C LEU A 311 13.41 -8.56 -10.93
N ILE A 312 13.16 -9.06 -9.72
CA ILE A 312 12.09 -8.54 -8.87
C ILE A 312 12.39 -7.10 -8.46
N LEU A 313 13.64 -6.78 -8.12
CA LEU A 313 14.03 -5.40 -7.77
C LEU A 313 13.80 -4.45 -8.95
N ALA A 314 14.16 -4.84 -10.17
CA ALA A 314 13.89 -4.08 -11.39
C ALA A 314 12.38 -3.93 -11.66
N ALA A 315 11.63 -5.02 -11.58
CA ALA A 315 10.18 -5.04 -11.80
C ALA A 315 9.43 -4.15 -10.78
N MET A 316 9.86 -4.15 -9.52
CA MET A 316 9.34 -3.25 -8.49
C MET A 316 9.63 -1.79 -8.84
N ALA A 317 10.88 -1.45 -9.17
CA ALA A 317 11.25 -0.08 -9.54
C ALA A 317 10.44 0.41 -10.74
N ILE A 318 10.30 -0.41 -11.78
CA ILE A 318 9.49 -0.12 -12.97
C ILE A 318 8.02 0.09 -12.60
N HIS A 319 7.46 -0.76 -11.75
CA HIS A 319 6.06 -0.69 -11.37
C HIS A 319 5.74 0.60 -10.60
N GLU A 320 6.54 0.90 -9.58
CA GLU A 320 6.31 2.00 -8.63
C GLU A 320 6.50 3.39 -9.25
N SER A 321 7.38 3.47 -10.26
CA SER A 321 7.76 4.73 -10.90
C SER A 321 7.09 4.98 -12.25
N ALA A 322 6.17 4.11 -12.67
CA ALA A 322 5.62 4.07 -14.02
C ALA A 322 6.73 4.04 -15.09
N TYR A 323 7.56 3.00 -15.07
CA TYR A 323 8.74 2.81 -15.91
C TYR A 323 9.79 3.92 -15.74
N GLY A 324 9.86 4.57 -14.58
CA GLY A 324 10.80 5.66 -14.34
C GLY A 324 10.44 6.93 -15.09
N THR A 325 9.18 7.11 -15.49
CA THR A 325 8.74 8.27 -16.29
C THR A 325 7.82 9.22 -15.54
N ASN A 326 7.43 8.88 -14.30
CA ASN A 326 6.65 9.78 -13.49
C ASN A 326 7.47 11.03 -13.10
N TYR A 327 6.75 12.09 -12.72
CA TYR A 327 7.36 13.38 -12.41
C TYR A 327 8.39 13.30 -11.26
N LEU A 328 8.14 12.48 -10.23
CA LEU A 328 9.07 12.27 -9.12
C LEU A 328 10.37 11.59 -9.55
N SER A 329 10.30 10.64 -10.47
CA SER A 329 11.47 9.92 -10.97
C SER A 329 12.37 10.85 -11.77
N ASN A 330 11.80 11.59 -12.72
CA ASN A 330 12.55 12.48 -13.59
C ASN A 330 13.26 13.61 -12.83
N TRP A 331 12.62 14.17 -11.80
CA TRP A 331 13.13 15.38 -11.13
C TRP A 331 13.83 15.12 -9.80
N LYS A 332 13.46 14.04 -9.10
CA LYS A 332 13.96 13.76 -7.75
C LYS A 332 14.67 12.41 -7.65
N ASN A 333 14.79 11.67 -8.74
CA ASN A 333 15.18 10.26 -8.72
C ASN A 333 14.36 9.43 -7.71
N ASN A 334 13.14 9.86 -7.38
CA ASN A 334 12.33 9.23 -6.33
C ASN A 334 11.37 8.23 -6.96
N LEU A 335 11.85 6.99 -7.05
CA LEU A 335 11.20 5.90 -7.77
C LEU A 335 10.04 5.26 -6.99
N PHE A 336 10.05 5.39 -5.66
CA PHE A 336 9.17 4.67 -4.73
C PHE A 336 8.27 5.63 -3.94
N SER A 337 8.11 6.87 -4.42
CA SER A 337 7.31 7.93 -3.78
C SER A 337 7.66 8.14 -2.30
N VAL A 338 8.94 7.99 -1.94
CA VAL A 338 9.41 8.10 -0.56
C VAL A 338 9.20 9.53 -0.06
N GLY A 339 8.47 9.66 1.06
CA GLY A 339 8.14 10.96 1.63
C GLY A 339 7.04 11.73 0.90
N ALA A 340 6.38 11.15 -0.12
CA ALA A 340 5.24 11.80 -0.79
C ALA A 340 3.97 11.64 0.06
N TYR A 341 3.48 12.73 0.66
CA TYR A 341 2.22 12.75 1.41
C TYR A 341 1.08 13.25 0.53
N ASP A 342 -0.15 12.75 0.73
CA ASP A 342 -1.33 13.16 -0.05
C ASP A 342 -1.56 14.68 -0.08
N SER A 343 -1.19 15.37 1.01
CA SER A 343 -1.33 16.82 1.17
C SER A 343 -0.34 17.66 0.33
N SER A 344 0.79 17.05 -0.04
CA SER A 344 1.99 17.72 -0.56
C SER A 344 2.90 16.76 -1.34
N PRO A 345 2.38 15.94 -2.25
CA PRO A 345 3.06 14.73 -2.72
C PRO A 345 4.39 15.02 -3.43
N TYR A 346 4.55 16.21 -4.00
CA TYR A 346 5.79 16.63 -4.62
C TYR A 346 6.73 17.37 -3.67
N ASP A 347 6.21 18.34 -2.91
CA ASP A 347 7.00 19.16 -1.98
C ASP A 347 7.55 18.34 -0.81
N SER A 348 6.84 17.32 -0.38
CA SER A 348 7.29 16.47 0.71
C SER A 348 8.19 15.34 0.26
N ALA A 349 8.08 14.93 -1.01
CA ALA A 349 8.84 13.81 -1.55
C ALA A 349 10.33 14.04 -1.45
N TYR A 350 11.03 12.99 -1.05
CA TYR A 350 12.48 13.01 -0.96
C TYR A 350 13.11 13.15 -2.33
N MET A 351 14.25 13.80 -2.36
CA MET A 351 15.17 13.78 -3.49
C MET A 351 16.25 12.73 -3.25
N PHE A 352 16.73 12.12 -4.32
CA PHE A 352 17.89 11.23 -4.34
C PHE A 352 18.89 11.76 -5.35
N THR A 353 20.19 11.62 -5.06
CA THR A 353 21.27 12.10 -5.93
C THR A 353 21.35 11.32 -7.23
N SER A 354 20.89 10.07 -7.24
CA SER A 354 20.87 9.20 -8.41
C SER A 354 19.79 8.13 -8.31
N VAL A 355 19.46 7.52 -9.46
CA VAL A 355 18.66 6.29 -9.55
C VAL A 355 19.25 5.19 -8.67
N GLU A 356 20.58 5.04 -8.66
CA GLU A 356 21.27 4.05 -7.85
C GLU A 356 20.99 4.25 -6.36
N GLN A 357 21.11 5.48 -5.86
CA GLN A 357 20.86 5.78 -4.45
C GLN A 357 19.42 5.44 -4.06
N ALA A 358 18.44 5.75 -4.91
CA ALA A 358 17.03 5.44 -4.67
C ALA A 358 16.77 3.92 -4.63
N VAL A 359 17.34 3.16 -5.57
CA VAL A 359 17.18 1.69 -5.60
C VAL A 359 17.88 1.03 -4.42
N ARG A 360 19.06 1.50 -4.02
CA ARG A 360 19.76 1.00 -2.83
C ARG A 360 18.97 1.30 -1.55
N TYR A 361 18.40 2.51 -1.42
CA TYR A 361 17.55 2.86 -0.28
C TYR A 361 16.34 1.93 -0.18
N GLN A 362 15.69 1.65 -1.31
CA GLN A 362 14.58 0.71 -1.36
C GLN A 362 15.01 -0.71 -0.96
N ALA A 363 16.16 -1.19 -1.46
CA ALA A 363 16.68 -2.49 -1.09
C ALA A 363 16.92 -2.60 0.43
N TYR A 364 17.50 -1.56 1.05
CA TYR A 364 17.65 -1.49 2.50
C TYR A 364 16.30 -1.51 3.23
N PHE A 365 15.32 -0.74 2.77
CA PHE A 365 13.98 -0.70 3.36
C PHE A 365 13.29 -2.07 3.32
N LEU A 366 13.42 -2.80 2.22
CA LEU A 366 12.90 -4.16 2.08
C LEU A 366 13.64 -5.13 3.00
N LYS A 367 14.98 -5.11 3.03
CA LYS A 367 15.79 -6.02 3.85
C LYS A 367 15.59 -5.81 5.34
N SER A 368 15.57 -4.58 5.80
CA SER A 368 15.39 -4.24 7.23
C SER A 368 13.96 -4.46 7.72
N GLY A 369 12.96 -4.24 6.85
CA GLY A 369 11.55 -4.28 7.20
C GLY A 369 10.80 -5.55 6.76
N TYR A 370 10.78 -5.84 5.47
CA TYR A 370 9.87 -6.84 4.88
C TYR A 370 10.46 -8.23 4.76
N LEU A 371 11.80 -8.32 4.64
CA LEU A 371 12.55 -9.57 4.51
C LEU A 371 13.32 -9.92 5.80
N ASN A 372 13.01 -9.25 6.91
CA ASN A 372 13.61 -9.48 8.21
C ASN A 372 12.60 -10.21 9.13
N PRO A 373 12.81 -11.48 9.48
CA PRO A 373 11.89 -12.24 10.34
C PRO A 373 11.59 -11.62 11.71
N SER A 374 12.50 -10.77 12.22
CA SER A 374 12.32 -10.08 13.50
C SER A 374 11.47 -8.80 13.37
N SER A 375 11.15 -8.37 12.16
CA SER A 375 10.34 -7.17 11.90
C SER A 375 8.85 -7.53 11.90
N TRP A 376 8.04 -6.65 12.49
CA TRP A 376 6.57 -6.79 12.47
C TRP A 376 5.96 -6.75 11.06
N LYS A 377 6.71 -6.21 10.07
CA LYS A 377 6.30 -6.16 8.65
C LYS A 377 6.55 -7.49 7.92
N PHE A 378 7.25 -8.45 8.53
CA PHE A 378 7.56 -9.71 7.89
C PHE A 378 6.33 -10.60 7.75
N LYS A 379 6.03 -10.98 6.50
CA LYS A 379 4.92 -11.88 6.14
C LYS A 379 5.32 -12.95 5.12
N GLY A 380 6.61 -13.15 4.93
CA GLY A 380 7.19 -14.10 3.98
C GLY A 380 8.20 -13.44 3.04
N TYR A 381 9.03 -14.26 2.40
CA TYR A 381 10.10 -13.80 1.51
C TYR A 381 9.66 -13.66 0.04
N TYR A 382 8.39 -13.44 -0.23
CA TYR A 382 7.83 -13.43 -1.59
C TYR A 382 6.94 -12.18 -1.80
N LEU A 383 6.60 -11.84 -3.05
CA LEU A 383 5.79 -10.65 -3.35
C LEU A 383 4.41 -10.71 -2.72
N GLY A 384 3.67 -11.79 -2.98
CA GLY A 384 2.42 -12.14 -2.31
C GLY A 384 1.23 -11.22 -2.59
N ASP A 385 0.27 -11.25 -1.68
CA ASP A 385 -1.03 -10.57 -1.77
C ASP A 385 -1.53 -10.11 -0.39
N ALA A 386 -2.83 -9.85 -0.25
CA ALA A 386 -3.43 -9.43 1.01
C ALA A 386 -3.41 -10.52 2.11
N ALA A 387 -3.02 -11.76 1.81
CA ALA A 387 -2.91 -12.86 2.75
C ALA A 387 -1.46 -13.11 3.23
N GLY A 388 -0.45 -12.64 2.52
CA GLY A 388 0.95 -12.86 2.88
C GLY A 388 1.96 -12.26 1.90
N GLY A 389 3.26 -12.36 2.24
CA GLY A 389 4.35 -11.74 1.48
C GLY A 389 4.46 -10.23 1.69
N LEU A 390 5.29 -9.58 0.87
CA LEU A 390 5.53 -8.13 0.92
C LEU A 390 4.22 -7.33 0.85
N ASN A 391 3.33 -7.70 -0.07
CA ASN A 391 2.10 -6.97 -0.38
C ASN A 391 1.24 -6.69 0.86
N TYR A 392 1.18 -7.64 1.81
CA TYR A 392 0.34 -7.57 3.01
C TYR A 392 0.42 -6.23 3.75
N TYR A 393 1.62 -5.67 3.90
CA TYR A 393 1.83 -4.35 4.51
C TYR A 393 2.38 -3.30 3.54
N TYR A 394 2.91 -3.71 2.39
CA TYR A 394 3.59 -2.79 1.48
C TYR A 394 2.62 -1.94 0.67
N ALA A 395 1.50 -2.54 0.21
CA ALA A 395 0.57 -1.87 -0.67
C ALA A 395 -0.89 -2.07 -0.23
N SER A 396 -1.70 -1.03 -0.41
CA SER A 396 -3.16 -1.15 -0.27
C SER A 396 -3.80 -1.89 -1.46
N ASP A 397 -3.10 -1.95 -2.59
CA ASP A 397 -3.52 -2.70 -3.77
C ASP A 397 -3.27 -4.21 -3.59
N LYS A 398 -4.36 -4.96 -3.43
CA LYS A 398 -4.31 -6.42 -3.27
C LYS A 398 -3.66 -7.15 -4.46
N GLN A 399 -3.54 -6.52 -5.61
CA GLN A 399 -2.92 -7.09 -6.82
C GLN A 399 -1.48 -6.60 -7.04
N TRP A 400 -0.91 -5.80 -6.14
CA TRP A 400 0.44 -5.24 -6.27
C TRP A 400 1.50 -6.31 -6.60
N GLY A 401 1.56 -7.39 -5.82
CA GLY A 401 2.52 -8.47 -6.07
C GLY A 401 2.33 -9.16 -7.42
N GLU A 402 1.08 -9.27 -7.90
CA GLU A 402 0.79 -9.82 -9.22
C GLU A 402 1.21 -8.87 -10.36
N LYS A 403 1.04 -7.56 -10.18
CA LYS A 403 1.48 -6.56 -11.16
C LYS A 403 2.99 -6.55 -11.32
N ILE A 404 3.74 -6.69 -10.22
CA ILE A 404 5.19 -6.83 -10.26
C ILE A 404 5.59 -8.14 -10.92
N ALA A 405 4.98 -9.27 -10.53
CA ALA A 405 5.23 -10.56 -11.17
C ALA A 405 4.94 -10.53 -12.68
N ASN A 406 3.96 -9.75 -13.12
CA ASN A 406 3.66 -9.55 -14.54
C ASN A 406 4.72 -8.71 -15.27
N HIS A 407 5.35 -7.73 -14.62
CA HIS A 407 6.51 -7.05 -15.20
C HIS A 407 7.69 -8.04 -15.30
N ALA A 408 7.98 -8.78 -14.23
CA ALA A 408 9.03 -9.78 -14.20
C ALA A 408 8.89 -10.80 -15.35
N ASN A 409 7.71 -11.41 -15.51
CA ASN A 409 7.42 -12.36 -16.59
C ASN A 409 7.55 -11.79 -18.00
N LYS A 410 7.33 -10.47 -18.18
CA LYS A 410 7.48 -9.82 -19.50
C LYS A 410 8.94 -9.49 -19.83
N ILE A 411 9.79 -9.34 -18.81
CA ILE A 411 11.23 -9.12 -18.96
C ILE A 411 11.92 -10.46 -19.19
N HIS A 412 11.63 -11.43 -18.32
CA HIS A 412 12.19 -12.77 -18.34
C HIS A 412 11.10 -13.74 -17.88
N PRO A 413 10.52 -14.56 -18.78
CA PRO A 413 9.44 -15.47 -18.43
C PRO A 413 9.85 -16.45 -17.33
N PHE A 414 8.93 -16.72 -16.39
CA PHE A 414 9.23 -17.60 -15.27
C PHE A 414 9.58 -19.02 -15.75
N ASN A 415 10.71 -19.53 -15.26
CA ASN A 415 11.14 -20.90 -15.47
C ASN A 415 11.51 -21.54 -14.13
N ALA A 416 10.73 -22.53 -13.70
CA ALA A 416 10.93 -23.20 -12.42
C ALA A 416 12.32 -23.84 -12.29
N THR A 417 12.92 -24.32 -13.39
CA THR A 417 14.23 -25.00 -13.34
C THR A 417 15.36 -24.06 -12.94
N GLU A 418 15.21 -22.75 -13.13
CA GLU A 418 16.19 -21.74 -12.70
C GLU A 418 16.21 -21.51 -11.20
N TYR A 419 15.18 -21.98 -10.48
CA TYR A 419 15.02 -21.82 -9.04
C TYR A 419 15.07 -23.16 -8.29
N THR A 420 15.23 -24.27 -9.01
CA THR A 420 15.39 -25.62 -8.43
C THR A 420 16.84 -25.84 -8.01
N ASN A 421 17.06 -26.34 -6.79
CA ASN A 421 18.40 -26.62 -6.24
C ASN A 421 19.36 -25.42 -6.21
N ILE A 422 18.82 -24.20 -6.16
CA ILE A 422 19.60 -22.97 -6.05
C ILE A 422 19.66 -22.53 -4.59
N SER A 423 20.81 -21.96 -4.19
CA SER A 423 21.00 -21.33 -2.88
C SER A 423 20.48 -19.89 -2.87
N ILE A 424 19.93 -19.47 -1.73
CA ILE A 424 19.54 -18.07 -1.54
C ILE A 424 20.79 -17.16 -1.51
N MET A 425 20.61 -15.90 -1.87
CA MET A 425 21.59 -14.85 -1.63
C MET A 425 21.45 -14.37 -0.18
N ASP A 426 22.16 -15.03 0.74
CA ASP A 426 22.17 -14.66 2.16
C ASP A 426 23.07 -13.44 2.40
N LYS A 427 22.51 -12.26 2.16
CA LYS A 427 23.17 -10.97 2.29
C LYS A 427 22.35 -10.04 3.18
N THR A 428 23.02 -9.09 3.81
CA THR A 428 22.39 -7.95 4.49
C THR A 428 22.54 -6.71 3.63
N ALA A 429 21.55 -5.81 3.66
CA ALA A 429 21.73 -4.48 3.10
C ALA A 429 22.22 -3.53 4.20
N SER A 430 23.29 -2.79 3.93
CA SER A 430 23.77 -1.74 4.81
C SER A 430 22.74 -0.62 4.94
N ALA A 431 22.66 -0.02 6.12
CA ALA A 431 21.86 1.19 6.31
C ALA A 431 22.37 2.29 5.39
N ILE A 432 21.43 2.90 4.68
CA ILE A 432 21.70 4.06 3.84
C ILE A 432 21.10 5.23 4.57
N ALA A 433 21.96 6.16 5.00
CA ALA A 433 21.49 7.43 5.55
C ALA A 433 20.52 8.05 4.55
N LEU A 434 19.43 8.65 5.06
CA LEU A 434 18.58 9.45 4.19
C LEU A 434 19.47 10.49 3.50
N PRO A 435 19.43 10.59 2.16
CA PRO A 435 20.29 11.53 1.46
C PRO A 435 20.05 12.93 2.03
N GLU A 436 21.11 13.64 2.40
CA GLU A 436 21.05 15.09 2.68
C GLU A 436 20.90 15.88 1.37
N THR A 437 20.05 15.40 0.47
CA THR A 437 19.71 16.13 -0.74
C THR A 437 18.78 17.27 -0.39
N VAL A 438 18.87 18.32 -1.18
CA VAL A 438 18.20 19.57 -0.98
C VAL A 438 17.46 19.95 -2.26
N ASP A 439 16.17 20.20 -2.15
CA ASP A 439 15.41 20.86 -3.21
C ASP A 439 15.73 22.35 -3.15
N MET A 440 16.43 22.85 -4.15
CA MET A 440 16.79 24.27 -4.25
C MET A 440 15.66 25.05 -4.94
N PHE A 441 15.44 26.27 -4.45
CA PHE A 441 14.46 27.20 -4.99
C PHE A 441 15.16 28.48 -5.44
N SER A 442 14.59 29.16 -6.44
CA SER A 442 15.05 30.49 -6.83
C SER A 442 14.84 31.48 -5.67
N SER A 443 15.69 32.51 -5.57
CA SER A 443 15.51 33.63 -4.64
C SER A 443 14.21 34.41 -4.87
N GLU A 444 13.55 34.17 -6.00
CA GLU A 444 12.22 34.70 -6.31
C GLU A 444 11.08 33.85 -5.71
N THR A 445 11.35 32.66 -5.18
CA THR A 445 10.30 31.81 -4.57
C THR A 445 9.83 32.42 -3.25
N LYS A 446 8.65 33.03 -3.25
CA LYS A 446 8.05 33.65 -2.07
C LYS A 446 7.04 32.74 -1.41
N ALA A 447 6.93 32.87 -0.10
CA ALA A 447 5.95 32.21 0.74
C ALA A 447 5.33 33.18 1.74
N THR A 448 4.10 32.89 2.18
CA THR A 448 3.43 33.60 3.28
C THR A 448 3.35 32.68 4.49
N ALA A 449 3.75 33.18 5.65
CA ALA A 449 3.65 32.46 6.91
C ALA A 449 2.19 32.34 7.36
N ASN A 450 1.74 31.13 7.67
CA ASN A 450 0.40 30.86 8.21
C ASN A 450 0.42 30.74 9.75
N ALA A 451 1.61 30.64 10.34
CA ALA A 451 1.87 30.69 11.76
C ALA A 451 3.16 31.48 12.01
N VAL A 452 3.48 31.78 13.27
CA VAL A 452 4.80 32.31 13.64
C VAL A 452 5.84 31.23 13.43
N LEU A 453 6.92 31.54 12.70
CA LEU A 453 8.01 30.60 12.42
C LEU A 453 9.29 31.05 13.14
N SER A 454 9.80 30.19 14.03
CA SER A 454 11.11 30.34 14.67
C SER A 454 12.22 30.00 13.67
N VAL A 455 13.06 30.97 13.33
CA VAL A 455 14.15 30.82 12.37
C VAL A 455 15.46 30.73 13.13
N LYS A 456 16.20 29.65 12.89
CA LYS A 456 17.49 29.33 13.50
C LYS A 456 18.65 29.69 12.58
N GLY A 457 19.79 30.08 13.14
CA GLY A 457 20.97 30.44 12.35
C GLY A 457 21.56 29.26 11.57
N THR A 458 21.50 28.07 12.16
CA THR A 458 21.91 26.79 11.56
C THR A 458 20.86 25.71 11.81
N ILE A 459 20.97 24.57 11.12
CA ILE A 459 20.17 23.37 11.42
C ILE A 459 20.40 22.97 12.88
N ASP A 460 19.29 22.79 13.62
CA ASP A 460 19.28 22.50 15.06
C ASP A 460 19.92 23.57 15.97
N GLY A 461 20.35 24.71 15.41
CA GLY A 461 20.99 25.82 16.15
C GLY A 461 20.02 26.72 16.91
N SER A 462 20.53 27.84 17.41
CA SER A 462 19.76 28.85 18.14
C SER A 462 18.89 29.70 17.23
N GLU A 463 17.76 30.18 17.75
CA GLU A 463 16.90 31.16 17.07
C GLU A 463 17.66 32.46 16.83
N VAL A 464 17.53 33.01 15.63
CA VAL A 464 18.13 34.28 15.20
C VAL A 464 17.07 35.30 14.80
N THR A 465 15.88 34.85 14.40
CA THR A 465 14.74 35.72 14.11
C THR A 465 13.43 34.93 14.14
N THR A 466 12.30 35.63 14.07
CA THR A 466 10.97 35.05 13.90
C THR A 466 10.28 35.65 12.70
N ILE A 467 9.62 34.82 11.88
CA ILE A 467 8.74 35.28 10.81
C ILE A 467 7.32 35.35 11.38
N PRO A 468 6.70 36.55 11.49
CA PRO A 468 5.34 36.67 12.00
C PRO A 468 4.32 36.02 11.07
N GLN A 469 3.19 35.57 11.63
CA GLN A 469 2.06 35.12 10.83
C GLN A 469 1.62 36.23 9.86
N GLY A 470 1.35 35.85 8.60
CA GLY A 470 0.98 36.76 7.52
C GLY A 470 2.16 37.41 6.79
N ALA A 471 3.39 37.33 7.33
CA ALA A 471 4.56 37.89 6.69
C ALA A 471 4.98 37.09 5.45
N GLU A 472 5.52 37.79 4.45
CA GLU A 472 6.14 37.18 3.28
C GLU A 472 7.64 36.95 3.52
N PHE A 473 8.16 35.83 3.02
CA PHE A 473 9.57 35.47 3.09
C PHE A 473 10.00 34.67 1.85
N THR A 474 11.31 34.57 1.63
CA THR A 474 11.88 33.77 0.53
C THR A 474 12.16 32.35 1.01
N VAL A 475 11.76 31.35 0.22
CA VAL A 475 12.19 29.96 0.43
C VAL A 475 13.37 29.70 -0.49
N LEU A 476 14.51 29.31 0.08
CA LEU A 476 15.76 29.08 -0.66
C LEU A 476 16.03 27.59 -0.86
N ALA A 477 15.67 26.76 0.11
CA ALA A 477 15.95 25.33 0.04
C ALA A 477 15.01 24.50 0.93
N LYS A 478 14.81 23.22 0.59
CA LYS A 478 14.17 22.21 1.45
C LYS A 478 14.99 20.93 1.50
N TYR A 479 15.26 20.46 2.70
CA TYR A 479 16.00 19.23 2.97
C TYR A 479 15.06 18.04 3.21
N ASN A 480 15.51 16.81 2.94
CA ASN A 480 14.73 15.58 3.18
C ASN A 480 14.34 15.38 4.66
N ASN A 481 15.17 15.89 5.58
CA ASN A 481 14.93 15.89 7.02
C ASN A 481 13.96 17.01 7.49
N GLN A 482 13.20 17.60 6.56
CA GLN A 482 12.11 18.56 6.78
C GLN A 482 12.54 19.97 7.21
N TRP A 483 13.84 20.27 7.12
CA TRP A 483 14.34 21.63 7.27
C TRP A 483 14.10 22.44 6.00
N PHE A 484 13.86 23.73 6.16
CA PHE A 484 13.80 24.73 5.09
C PHE A 484 14.86 25.79 5.36
N LYS A 485 15.62 26.16 4.32
CA LYS A 485 16.46 27.36 4.33
C LYS A 485 15.65 28.51 3.77
N VAL A 486 15.63 29.64 4.46
CA VAL A 486 14.80 30.80 4.14
C VAL A 486 15.56 32.10 4.32
N GLU A 487 15.05 33.15 3.70
CA GLU A 487 15.49 34.52 3.94
C GLU A 487 14.29 35.37 4.34
N TYR A 488 14.44 36.14 5.41
CA TYR A 488 13.45 37.11 5.88
C TYR A 488 14.14 38.39 6.36
N ASN A 489 13.78 39.54 5.77
CA ASN A 489 14.35 40.85 6.07
C ASN A 489 15.90 40.86 6.07
N GLY A 490 16.52 40.23 5.07
CA GLY A 490 17.98 40.13 4.95
C GLY A 490 18.65 39.13 5.90
N THR A 491 17.89 38.44 6.76
CA THR A 491 18.41 37.37 7.62
C THR A 491 18.16 36.01 6.96
N ILE A 492 19.24 35.25 6.74
CA ILE A 492 19.16 33.86 6.29
C ILE A 492 19.11 32.93 7.51
N GLY A 493 18.26 31.93 7.46
CA GLY A 493 18.23 30.90 8.49
C GLY A 493 17.37 29.70 8.12
N TYR A 494 17.05 28.90 9.13
CA TYR A 494 16.45 27.59 8.97
C TYR A 494 15.27 27.39 9.92
N PHE A 495 14.20 26.76 9.43
CA PHE A 495 13.15 26.25 10.29
C PHE A 495 12.75 24.84 9.87
N LYS A 496 12.18 24.09 10.81
CA LYS A 496 11.71 22.73 10.57
C LYS A 496 10.19 22.69 10.64
N VAL A 497 9.56 22.06 9.65
CA VAL A 497 8.10 21.85 9.64
C VAL A 497 7.77 20.39 9.41
N ASN A 498 6.61 19.95 9.90
CA ASN A 498 6.10 18.65 9.50
C ASN A 498 5.55 18.74 8.06
N LEU A 499 6.16 18.03 7.12
CA LEU A 499 5.79 18.07 5.70
C LEU A 499 4.36 17.58 5.40
N SER A 500 3.80 16.71 6.25
CA SER A 500 2.41 16.22 6.11
C SER A 500 1.37 17.28 6.49
N THR A 501 1.79 18.32 7.22
CA THR A 501 0.94 19.44 7.63
C THR A 501 1.55 20.79 7.27
N TYR A 502 2.50 20.85 6.33
CA TYR A 502 3.31 22.06 6.11
C TYR A 502 2.47 23.33 5.82
N LYS A 503 1.29 23.15 5.20
CA LYS A 503 0.33 24.24 4.93
C LYS A 503 -0.19 24.94 6.19
N THR A 504 -0.09 24.32 7.36
CA THR A 504 -0.40 24.98 8.64
C THR A 504 0.69 25.99 9.04
N TYR A 505 1.89 25.87 8.49
CA TYR A 505 3.04 26.72 8.81
C TYR A 505 3.22 27.83 7.79
N PHE A 506 3.14 27.53 6.50
CA PHE A 506 3.27 28.52 5.42
C PHE A 506 2.67 28.02 4.10
N GLN A 507 2.49 28.93 3.16
CA GLN A 507 2.07 28.65 1.79
C GLN A 507 3.04 29.29 0.79
N ILE A 508 3.46 28.54 -0.23
CA ILE A 508 4.26 29.07 -1.34
C ILE A 508 3.34 29.88 -2.27
N LYS A 509 3.71 31.12 -2.57
CA LYS A 509 2.95 32.03 -3.45
C LYS A 509 3.31 31.81 -4.92
N ASN A 510 4.58 31.62 -5.20
CA ASN A 510 5.12 31.41 -6.54
C ASN A 510 6.26 30.41 -6.45
N LEU A 511 5.98 29.18 -6.87
CA LEU A 511 6.96 28.10 -6.85
C LEU A 511 7.88 28.22 -8.06
N ILE A 512 9.16 28.49 -7.83
CA ILE A 512 10.17 28.60 -8.88
C ILE A 512 11.34 27.68 -8.52
N ARG A 513 11.47 26.57 -9.25
CA ARG A 513 12.50 25.56 -9.00
C ARG A 513 13.68 25.74 -9.92
N THR A 514 14.88 25.56 -9.40
CA THR A 514 16.10 25.58 -10.19
C THR A 514 16.44 24.15 -10.62
N ALA A 515 16.66 23.95 -11.92
CA ALA A 515 16.85 22.62 -12.50
C ALA A 515 18.26 22.06 -12.31
N ASP A 516 19.19 22.84 -11.75
CA ASP A 516 20.60 22.52 -11.91
C ASP A 516 21.45 22.89 -10.68
N TYR A 517 21.90 21.84 -9.98
CA TYR A 517 22.83 21.90 -8.85
C TYR A 517 24.16 22.58 -9.23
N LYS A 518 24.54 22.63 -10.51
CA LYS A 518 25.79 23.26 -10.98
C LYS A 518 25.77 24.79 -10.95
N TYR A 519 24.59 25.43 -10.94
CA TYR A 519 24.49 26.89 -11.07
C TYR A 519 24.27 27.62 -9.75
N TYR A 520 24.08 26.87 -8.66
CA TYR A 520 24.49 27.32 -7.33
C TYR A 520 25.83 26.65 -7.04
N THR A 521 26.92 27.23 -7.55
CA THR A 521 28.22 27.03 -6.89
C THR A 521 28.00 27.26 -5.41
N GLN A 522 28.53 26.35 -4.59
CA GLN A 522 28.49 26.39 -3.14
C GLN A 522 28.63 27.85 -2.66
N VAL A 523 27.51 28.49 -2.31
CA VAL A 523 27.54 29.62 -1.40
C VAL A 523 27.78 28.96 -0.06
N LEU A 524 29.06 28.72 0.22
CA LEU A 524 29.54 28.33 1.53
C LEU A 524 29.10 29.45 2.51
N GLU A 525 29.07 29.10 3.79
CA GLU A 525 28.49 29.85 4.91
C GLU A 525 28.95 31.33 5.05
N ASN A 526 29.89 31.78 4.21
CA ASN A 526 30.58 33.07 4.28
C ASN A 526 30.41 33.99 3.04
N ASP A 527 29.70 33.60 1.99
CA ASP A 527 29.61 34.44 0.76
C ASP A 527 28.38 35.37 0.75
N VAL A 528 28.64 36.68 0.60
CA VAL A 528 27.61 37.74 0.49
C VAL A 528 27.29 38.01 -0.99
N PRO A 529 26.02 37.92 -1.44
CA PRO A 529 25.64 38.31 -2.79
C PRO A 529 25.70 39.83 -2.96
N VAL A 530 26.41 40.32 -3.97
CA VAL A 530 26.36 41.74 -4.38
C VAL A 530 25.56 41.84 -5.68
N LEU A 531 24.46 42.60 -5.64
CA LEU A 531 23.61 42.85 -6.80
C LEU A 531 23.96 44.22 -7.40
N ALA A 532 24.52 44.23 -8.60
CA ALA A 532 24.55 45.40 -9.47
C ALA A 532 24.22 44.99 -10.90
N ASN A 533 23.26 45.68 -11.52
CA ASN A 533 22.96 45.62 -12.95
C ASN A 533 22.47 44.27 -13.51
N GLY A 534 21.77 43.47 -12.70
CA GLY A 534 21.09 42.26 -13.19
C GLY A 534 22.01 41.08 -13.54
N GLN A 535 23.27 41.12 -13.11
CA GLN A 535 24.16 39.96 -13.14
C GLN A 535 24.48 39.51 -11.72
N THR A 536 24.42 38.21 -11.47
CA THR A 536 24.89 37.62 -10.21
C THR A 536 26.38 37.35 -10.36
N GLN A 537 27.19 37.88 -9.45
CA GLN A 537 28.60 37.53 -9.34
C GLN A 537 28.77 36.48 -8.24
N VAL A 538 29.48 35.40 -8.53
CA VAL A 538 29.81 34.35 -7.56
C VAL A 538 31.32 34.19 -7.47
N TYR A 539 31.82 33.89 -6.27
CA TYR A 539 33.22 33.54 -6.08
C TYR A 539 33.41 32.04 -6.27
N VAL A 540 34.29 31.65 -7.20
CA VAL A 540 34.66 30.25 -7.44
C VAL A 540 36.17 30.15 -7.29
N ASN A 541 36.65 29.40 -6.29
CA ASN A 541 38.08 29.24 -5.99
C ASN A 541 38.85 30.57 -5.80
N GLY A 542 38.22 31.56 -5.16
CA GLY A 542 38.83 32.88 -4.91
C GLY A 542 38.86 33.81 -6.13
N GLN A 543 38.15 33.48 -7.21
CA GLN A 543 38.00 34.32 -8.41
C GLN A 543 36.52 34.70 -8.61
N VAL A 544 36.27 35.96 -8.98
CA VAL A 544 34.91 36.44 -9.30
C VAL A 544 34.50 35.94 -10.69
N GLN A 545 33.35 35.28 -10.77
CA GLN A 545 32.71 34.90 -12.03
C GLN A 545 31.35 35.57 -12.16
N SER A 546 31.09 36.17 -13.32
CA SER A 546 29.77 36.70 -13.68
C SER A 546 28.93 35.59 -14.33
N ILE A 547 27.78 35.28 -13.74
CA ILE A 547 26.81 34.37 -14.34
C ILE A 547 25.66 35.16 -14.96
N SER A 548 25.33 34.84 -16.20
CA SER A 548 24.21 35.45 -16.92
C SER A 548 22.90 34.76 -16.52
N THR A 549 22.00 35.48 -15.89
CA THR A 549 20.63 35.02 -15.57
C THR A 549 19.68 35.10 -16.77
N SER A 550 20.17 35.45 -17.96
CA SER A 550 19.34 35.66 -19.16
C SER A 550 19.08 34.40 -20.00
N GLY A 551 19.56 33.23 -19.59
CA GLY A 551 19.22 31.98 -20.26
C GLY A 551 17.84 31.52 -19.81
N THR A 552 16.82 31.68 -20.66
CA THR A 552 15.45 31.13 -20.54
C THR A 552 15.35 29.98 -19.53
N GLU A 553 15.10 30.33 -18.27
CA GLU A 553 14.70 29.37 -17.26
C GLU A 553 13.44 28.72 -17.81
N GLN A 554 13.45 27.40 -17.99
CA GLN A 554 12.19 26.70 -18.17
C GLN A 554 11.45 26.78 -16.84
N VAL A 555 10.68 27.85 -16.68
CA VAL A 555 9.72 28.07 -15.62
C VAL A 555 8.66 26.98 -15.73
N TYR A 556 8.86 25.87 -15.04
CA TYR A 556 7.83 24.87 -14.85
C TYR A 556 7.01 25.28 -13.62
N ARG A 557 5.83 25.85 -13.88
CA ARG A 557 4.78 26.09 -12.87
C ARG A 557 4.26 24.79 -12.28
#